data_AF-A0A1P8YJ75-F1
#
_entry.id   AF-A0A1P8YJ75-F1
#
_cell.length_a   1.000
_cell.length_b   1.000
_cell.length_c   1.000
_cell.angle_alpha   90.00
_cell.angle_beta   90.00
_cell.angle_gamma   90.00
#
_symmetry.space_group_name_H-M   'P 1'
#
loop_
_entity.id
_entity.type
_entity.pdbx_description
1 polymer ?
#
loop_
_entity_poly.entity_id
_entity_poly.type
_entity_poly.pdbx_seq_one_letter_code
_entity_poly.pdbx_strand_id
1 'polypeptide(L)' 'MLPKNKLGSAIAGKLKVYAGPNHPHAAQQPVPFEIKQVAQ' A
#
# COMPACT_ATOMS: atom_id res chain seq x y z
N MET A 1 10.04 7.38 -5.30
CA MET A 1 8.75 7.18 -5.99
C MET A 1 7.62 8.06 -5.47
N LEU A 2 7.70 8.61 -4.24
CA LEU A 2 6.75 9.63 -3.77
C LEU A 2 7.30 11.05 -3.98
N PRO A 3 6.42 12.08 -4.07
CA PRO A 3 6.84 13.48 -4.06
C PRO A 3 7.57 13.85 -2.76
N LYS A 4 8.64 14.65 -2.84
CA LYS A 4 9.42 15.07 -1.67
C LYS A 4 8.84 16.35 -1.05
N ASN A 5 7.63 16.26 -0.51
CA ASN A 5 6.92 17.39 0.11
C ASN A 5 5.98 16.92 1.25
N LYS A 6 5.24 17.86 1.86
CA LYS A 6 4.30 17.57 2.97
C LYS A 6 3.26 16.50 2.59
N LEU A 7 2.75 16.54 1.36
CA LEU A 7 1.80 15.55 0.86
C LEU A 7 2.44 14.16 0.73
N GLY A 8 3.68 14.08 0.26
CA GLY A 8 4.43 12.83 0.18
C GLY A 8 4.60 12.15 1.54
N SER A 9 4.90 12.93 2.60
CA SER A 9 4.96 12.41 3.97
C SER A 9 3.61 11.85 4.44
N ALA A 10 2.50 12.51 4.09
CA ALA A 10 1.16 12.02 4.40
C ALA A 10 0.81 10.72 3.64
N ILE A 11 1.23 10.59 2.38
CA ILE A 11 1.05 9.37 1.58
C ILE A 11 1.87 8.22 2.20
N ALA A 12 3.12 8.46 2.58
CA ALA A 12 3.98 7.46 3.19
C ALA A 12 3.38 6.87 4.48
N GLY A 13 2.63 7.66 5.26
CA GLY A 13 1.94 7.21 6.47
C GLY A 13 0.86 6.13 6.23
N LYS A 14 0.33 6.03 5.00
CA LYS A 14 -0.68 5.02 4.61
C LYS A 14 -0.08 3.67 4.21
N LEU A 15 1.20 3.63 3.85
CA LEU A 15 1.88 2.40 3.46
C LEU A 15 2.25 1.57 4.70
N LYS A 16 1.90 0.29 4.70
CA LYS A 16 2.28 -0.69 5.75
C LYS A 16 2.99 -1.86 5.07
N VAL A 17 4.22 -2.14 5.50
CA VAL A 17 5.06 -3.23 4.96
C VAL A 17 5.34 -4.22 6.09
N TYR A 18 5.11 -5.49 5.82
CA TYR A 18 5.31 -6.58 6.78
C TYR A 18 6.39 -7.52 6.27
N ALA A 19 7.28 -7.96 7.17
CA ALA A 19 8.37 -8.87 6.82
C ALA A 19 7.89 -10.32 6.63
N GLY A 20 6.80 -10.70 7.30
CA GLY A 20 6.21 -12.04 7.23
C GLY A 20 4.87 -12.05 6.49
N PRO A 21 4.25 -13.23 6.35
CA PRO A 21 3.00 -13.40 5.60
C PRO A 21 1.76 -12.84 6.31
N ASN A 22 1.85 -12.56 7.62
CA ASN A 22 0.71 -12.14 8.44
C ASN A 22 0.71 -10.62 8.67
N HIS A 23 -0.48 -10.02 8.72
CA HIS A 23 -0.69 -8.60 9.07
C HIS A 23 -1.88 -8.40 10.05
N PRO A 24 -1.85 -7.39 10.94
CA PRO A 24 -2.90 -7.18 11.95
C PRO A 24 -4.19 -6.54 11.43
N HIS A 25 -4.26 -6.17 10.14
CA HIS A 25 -5.37 -5.39 9.57
C HIS A 25 -6.57 -6.21 9.06
N ALA A 26 -6.77 -7.43 9.58
CA ALA A 26 -7.87 -8.30 9.16
C ALA A 26 -9.26 -7.64 9.35
N ALA A 27 -9.45 -6.83 10.39
CA ALA A 27 -10.69 -6.11 10.65
C ALA A 27 -11.10 -5.12 9.54
N GLN A 28 -10.14 -4.69 8.70
CA GLN A 28 -10.38 -3.76 7.60
C GLN A 28 -10.84 -4.46 6.31
N GLN A 29 -10.91 -5.79 6.31
CA GLN A 29 -11.28 -6.60 5.15
C GLN A 29 -10.48 -6.21 3.88
N PRO A 30 -9.14 -6.29 3.91
CA PRO A 30 -8.32 -5.90 2.76
C PRO A 30 -8.62 -6.78 1.54
N VAL A 31 -8.75 -6.15 0.38
CA VAL A 31 -8.99 -6.84 -0.89
C VAL A 31 -7.65 -7.21 -1.53
N PRO A 32 -7.42 -8.49 -1.89
CA PRO A 32 -6.24 -8.89 -2.64
C PRO A 32 -6.15 -8.14 -3.97
N PHE A 33 -4.97 -7.58 -4.27
CA PHE A 33 -4.72 -6.84 -5.50
C PHE A 33 -3.54 -7.47 -6.25
N GLU A 34 -3.81 -7.95 -7.47
CA GLU A 34 -2.81 -8.45 -8.40
C GLU A 34 -2.46 -7.38 -9.43
N ILE A 35 -1.17 -7.16 -9.67
CA ILE A 35 -0.70 -6.18 -10.66
C ILE A 35 -0.92 -6.77 -12.06
N LYS A 36 -1.74 -6.09 -12.88
CA LYS A 36 -2.08 -6.51 -14.25
C LYS A 36 -1.60 -5.48 -15.27
N GLN A 37 -1.17 -5.95 -16.44
CA GLN A 37 -0.87 -5.11 -17.60
C GLN A 37 -2.15 -4.89 -18.40
N VAL A 38 -2.53 -3.63 -18.62
CA VAL A 38 -3.69 -3.27 -19.45
C VAL A 38 -3.23 -3.16 -20.90
N ALA A 39 -4.04 -3.65 -21.84
CA ALA A 39 -3.80 -3.48 -23.27
C ALA A 39 -3.93 -1.99 -23.67
N GLN A 40 -3.17 -1.59 -24.70
CA GLN A 40 -3.04 -0.21 -25.14
C GLN A 40 -4.23 0.29 -25.96
#